data_AF-A0A1I2A116-F1
#
_entry.id   AF-A0A1I2A116-F1
#
_cell.length_a   1.000
_cell.length_b   1.000
_cell.length_c   1.000
_cell.angle_alpha   90.00
_cell.angle_beta   90.00
_cell.angle_gamma   90.00
#
_symmetry.space_group_name_H-M   'P 1'
#
loop_
_entity.id
_entity.type
_entity.pdbx_description
1 polymer ?
#
loop_
_entity_poly.entity_id
_entity_poly.type
_entity_poly.pdbx_seq_one_letter_code
_entity_poly.pdbx_strand_id
1 'polypeptide(L)'
;MKTRLIVLVTLFMMLFCGSAFADVSGGSITRLRNTSDGQKIVIFTQEGYSVASVVEFVANKPMEERNVIEAINGYLTQPGRVRILDEHTHSADNYIDIEYTHLTEETANRWLSNKGQFGAVQVGSITKMRNTRDGLKMVIFTQEGYSVASVLEFVADKPMEASNAIEAVNGFLTDTGKVRILDEYTHSADNYIDIEAAYLSEETANRWLANGGRF
;
A
#
# COMPACT_ATOMS: atom_id res chain seq x y z
N MET A 1 12.08 44.14 31.28
CA MET A 1 12.19 43.53 29.93
C MET A 1 12.08 42.00 29.93
N LYS A 2 12.63 41.27 30.89
CA LYS A 2 12.63 39.78 30.92
C LYS A 2 11.24 39.12 30.94
N THR A 3 10.28 39.68 31.69
CA THR A 3 8.93 39.09 31.84
C THR A 3 8.10 39.13 30.55
N ARG A 4 8.26 40.18 29.73
CA ARG A 4 7.53 40.32 28.45
C ARG A 4 8.02 39.33 27.39
N LEU A 5 9.32 38.98 27.42
CA LEU A 5 9.90 37.99 26.52
C LEU A 5 9.39 36.58 26.85
N ILE A 6 9.29 36.24 28.15
CA ILE A 6 8.79 34.94 28.60
C ILE A 6 7.34 34.74 28.18
N VAL A 7 6.47 35.75 28.40
CA VAL A 7 5.07 35.68 27.96
C VAL A 7 4.95 35.48 26.44
N LEU A 8 5.79 36.16 25.66
CA LEU A 8 5.79 36.01 24.20
C LEU A 8 6.22 34.59 23.78
N VAL A 9 7.28 34.05 24.38
CA VAL A 9 7.75 32.68 24.11
C VAL A 9 6.71 31.65 24.52
N THR A 10 6.03 31.84 25.66
CA THR A 10 4.95 30.94 26.08
C THR A 10 3.76 31.01 25.13
N LEU A 11 3.41 32.21 24.64
CA LEU A 11 2.32 32.37 23.66
C LEU A 11 2.68 31.72 22.31
N PHE A 12 3.92 31.86 21.86
CA PHE A 12 4.42 31.18 20.66
C PHE A 12 4.45 29.66 20.87
N MET A 13 4.91 29.14 22.01
CA MET A 13 4.85 27.69 22.28
C MET A 13 3.42 27.17 22.35
N MET A 14 2.46 27.91 22.92
CA MET A 14 1.05 27.50 22.88
C MET A 14 0.48 27.52 21.45
N LEU A 15 0.85 28.50 20.62
CA LEU A 15 0.49 28.56 19.21
C LEU A 15 1.11 27.42 18.38
N PHE A 16 2.38 27.08 18.64
CA PHE A 16 3.07 25.97 17.99
C PHE A 16 2.58 24.60 18.49
N CYS A 17 2.16 24.48 19.75
CA CYS A 17 1.46 23.28 20.25
C CYS A 17 0.07 23.16 19.62
N GLY A 18 -0.64 24.27 19.40
CA GLY A 18 -1.94 24.26 18.71
C GLY A 18 -1.85 23.75 17.27
N SER A 19 -0.75 24.02 16.56
CA SER A 19 -0.50 23.45 15.24
C SER A 19 0.10 22.03 15.25
N ALA A 20 0.54 21.53 16.41
CA ALA A 20 0.93 20.13 16.59
C ALA A 20 -0.26 19.21 16.92
N PHE A 21 -1.44 19.78 17.21
CA PHE A 21 -2.70 19.04 17.43
C PHE A 21 -3.73 19.25 16.31
N ALA A 22 -3.29 19.74 15.16
CA ALA A 22 -4.03 19.58 13.91
C ALA A 22 -3.51 18.37 13.12
N ASP A 23 -2.99 17.33 13.80
CA ASP A 23 -2.86 16.01 13.22
C ASP A 23 -4.27 15.43 13.14
N VAL A 24 -4.75 15.37 11.91
CA VAL A 24 -6.16 15.17 11.59
C VAL A 24 -6.55 13.72 11.91
N SER A 25 -7.22 13.52 13.06
CA SER A 25 -7.91 12.27 13.42
C SER A 25 -9.09 11.96 12.50
N GLY A 26 -9.44 12.89 11.61
CA GLY A 26 -10.53 12.80 10.65
C GLY A 26 -10.11 12.26 9.28
N GLY A 27 -11.05 11.58 8.62
CA GLY A 27 -10.91 11.09 7.25
C GLY A 27 -12.26 11.00 6.57
N SER A 28 -12.25 10.66 5.28
CA SER A 28 -13.48 10.41 4.53
C SER A 28 -13.44 9.05 3.85
N ILE A 29 -14.55 8.33 3.91
CA ILE A 29 -14.69 7.07 3.18
C ILE A 29 -14.86 7.42 1.71
N THR A 30 -13.88 7.08 0.89
CA THR A 30 -13.93 7.38 -0.54
C THR A 30 -14.58 6.27 -1.33
N ARG A 31 -14.38 5.02 -0.89
CA ARG A 31 -15.01 3.83 -1.48
C ARG A 31 -15.24 2.75 -0.44
N LEU A 32 -16.20 1.87 -0.72
CA LEU A 32 -16.47 0.71 0.11
C LEU A 32 -16.89 -0.49 -0.72
N ARG A 33 -16.75 -1.68 -0.14
CA ARG A 33 -17.18 -2.93 -0.76
C ARG A 33 -17.54 -3.95 0.30
N ASN A 34 -18.66 -4.64 0.11
CA ASN A 34 -18.98 -5.82 0.90
C ASN A 34 -18.26 -7.03 0.32
N THR A 35 -17.49 -7.73 1.16
CA THR A 35 -16.79 -8.98 0.82
C THR A 35 -17.34 -10.12 1.67
N SER A 36 -16.89 -11.35 1.42
CA SER A 36 -17.39 -12.53 2.13
C SER A 36 -17.02 -12.57 3.61
N ASP A 37 -15.97 -11.85 4.00
CA ASP A 37 -15.38 -11.79 5.34
C ASP A 37 -15.71 -10.48 6.10
N GLY A 38 -16.37 -9.51 5.46
CA GLY A 38 -16.74 -8.25 6.10
C GLY A 38 -16.93 -7.11 5.10
N GLN A 39 -17.22 -5.91 5.61
CA GLN A 39 -17.18 -4.71 4.77
C GLN A 39 -15.75 -4.14 4.77
N LYS A 40 -15.28 -3.77 3.59
CA LYS A 40 -13.95 -3.22 3.34
C LYS A 40 -14.10 -1.77 2.89
N ILE A 41 -13.27 -0.87 3.39
CA ILE A 41 -13.37 0.56 3.12
C ILE A 41 -12.02 1.17 2.75
N VAL A 42 -12.06 2.20 1.91
CA VAL A 42 -10.94 3.07 1.60
C VAL A 42 -11.19 4.43 2.25
N ILE A 43 -10.23 4.88 3.04
CA ILE A 43 -10.29 6.11 3.82
C ILE A 43 -9.27 7.07 3.23
N PHE A 44 -9.71 8.26 2.83
CA PHE A 44 -8.83 9.36 2.51
C PHE A 44 -8.51 10.17 3.76
N THR A 45 -7.23 10.46 3.95
CA THR A 45 -6.69 11.33 4.99
C THR A 45 -5.78 12.38 4.34
N GLN A 46 -5.35 13.38 5.11
CA GLN A 46 -4.40 14.38 4.58
C GLN A 46 -3.03 13.78 4.20
N GLU A 47 -2.70 12.61 4.75
CA GLU A 47 -1.41 11.93 4.58
C GLU A 47 -1.44 10.85 3.47
N GLY A 48 -2.57 10.70 2.79
CA GLY A 48 -2.80 9.69 1.76
C GLY A 48 -4.00 8.80 2.07
N TYR A 49 -4.01 7.60 1.48
CA TYR A 49 -5.10 6.66 1.62
C TYR A 49 -4.76 5.57 2.64
N SER A 50 -5.76 5.20 3.43
CA SER A 50 -5.74 4.06 4.33
C SER A 50 -6.82 3.07 3.92
N VAL A 51 -6.60 1.80 4.18
CA VAL A 51 -7.57 0.73 3.94
C VAL A 51 -7.91 0.03 5.23
N ALA A 52 -9.18 -0.31 5.41
CA ALA A 52 -9.63 -0.89 6.66
C ALA A 52 -10.76 -1.91 6.45
N SER A 53 -10.79 -2.89 7.36
CA SER A 53 -11.89 -3.82 7.53
C SER A 53 -12.83 -3.32 8.63
N VAL A 54 -14.13 -3.32 8.37
CA VAL A 54 -15.14 -3.00 9.38
C VAL A 54 -15.31 -4.20 10.30
N VAL A 55 -14.97 -4.03 11.57
CA VAL A 55 -15.04 -5.10 12.59
C VAL A 55 -16.41 -5.13 13.24
N GLU A 56 -16.90 -3.95 13.60
CA GLU A 56 -18.18 -3.80 14.28
C GLU A 56 -18.80 -2.47 13.84
N PHE A 57 -20.07 -2.53 13.41
CA PHE A 57 -20.80 -1.36 12.99
C PHE A 57 -22.21 -1.40 13.56
N VAL A 58 -22.46 -0.54 14.53
CA VAL A 58 -23.72 -0.44 15.27
C VAL A 58 -24.43 0.82 14.77
N ALA A 59 -24.96 0.76 13.55
CA ALA A 59 -25.76 1.87 13.03
C ALA A 59 -27.08 1.39 12.42
N ASN A 60 -28.10 2.21 12.63
CA ASN A 60 -29.45 2.04 12.08
C ASN A 60 -29.50 2.33 10.56
N LYS A 61 -28.35 2.70 9.96
CA LYS A 61 -28.15 3.00 8.55
C LYS A 61 -26.76 2.48 8.13
N PRO A 62 -26.61 1.86 6.94
CA PRO A 62 -25.30 1.36 6.48
C PRO A 62 -24.30 2.49 6.24
N MET A 63 -23.02 2.18 6.43
CA MET A 63 -21.89 3.05 6.07
C MET A 63 -21.92 3.31 4.55
N GLU A 64 -21.76 4.58 4.16
CA GLU A 64 -21.86 5.06 2.79
C GLU A 64 -20.54 5.69 2.33
N GLU A 65 -20.31 5.64 1.02
CA GLU A 65 -19.27 6.47 0.41
C GLU A 65 -19.54 7.94 0.74
N ARG A 66 -18.47 8.69 1.00
CA ARG A 66 -18.44 10.09 1.44
C ARG A 66 -18.82 10.34 2.89
N ASN A 67 -19.05 9.31 3.70
CA ASN A 67 -19.12 9.51 5.14
C ASN A 67 -17.79 10.07 5.66
N VAL A 68 -17.89 11.11 6.48
CA VAL A 68 -16.77 11.63 7.26
C VAL A 68 -16.71 10.84 8.55
N ILE A 69 -15.49 10.47 8.94
CA ILE A 69 -15.23 9.68 10.14
C ILE A 69 -14.14 10.35 10.97
N GLU A 70 -14.25 10.22 12.28
CA GLU A 70 -13.24 10.70 13.23
C GLU A 70 -12.77 9.53 14.10
N ALA A 71 -11.45 9.38 14.23
CA ALA A 71 -10.87 8.43 15.16
C ALA A 71 -10.96 8.95 16.61
N ILE A 72 -11.56 8.16 17.50
CA ILE A 72 -11.72 8.52 18.91
C ILE A 72 -10.54 8.02 19.75
N ASN A 73 -9.97 6.86 19.40
CA ASN A 73 -8.87 6.21 20.14
C ASN A 73 -7.87 5.59 19.15
N GLY A 74 -7.13 6.43 18.45
CA GLY A 74 -6.13 6.01 17.46
C GLY A 74 -5.99 7.03 16.34
N TYR A 75 -5.28 6.64 15.30
CA TYR A 75 -5.06 7.46 14.11
C TYR A 75 -5.51 6.70 12.88
N LEU A 76 -6.21 7.38 11.96
CA LEU A 76 -6.57 6.79 10.67
C LEU A 76 -5.35 6.52 9.77
N THR A 77 -4.18 7.01 10.20
CA THR A 77 -2.90 6.94 9.50
C THR A 77 -1.94 5.92 10.12
N GLN A 78 -2.42 5.14 11.10
CA GLN A 78 -1.67 4.02 11.69
C GLN A 78 -2.46 2.71 11.60
N PRO A 79 -1.81 1.58 11.31
CA PRO A 79 -2.45 0.26 11.37
C PRO A 79 -2.93 -0.11 12.77
N GLY A 80 -4.01 -0.89 12.83
CA GLY A 80 -4.59 -1.45 14.05
C GLY A 80 -6.06 -1.09 14.25
N ARG A 81 -6.62 -1.61 15.35
CA ARG A 81 -8.03 -1.41 15.67
C ARG A 81 -8.28 0.00 16.17
N VAL A 82 -9.17 0.71 15.48
CA VAL A 82 -9.55 2.09 15.77
C VAL A 82 -11.05 2.18 16.03
N ARG A 83 -11.43 2.92 17.06
CA ARG A 83 -12.81 3.30 17.30
C ARG A 83 -13.14 4.57 16.53
N ILE A 84 -14.21 4.56 15.75
CA ILE A 84 -14.63 5.70 14.93
C ILE A 84 -15.95 6.29 15.41
N LEU A 85 -16.06 7.60 15.31
CA LEU A 85 -17.33 8.32 15.42
C LEU A 85 -18.03 8.27 14.06
N ASP A 86 -19.25 7.78 14.05
CA ASP A 86 -20.17 7.99 12.92
C ASP A 86 -20.83 9.35 13.09
N GLU A 87 -20.52 10.30 12.21
CA GLU A 87 -21.07 11.66 12.27
C GLU A 87 -22.59 11.71 12.08
N HIS A 88 -23.20 10.72 11.43
CA HIS A 88 -24.64 10.73 11.19
C HIS A 88 -25.44 10.32 12.43
N THR A 89 -24.98 9.29 13.12
CA THR A 89 -25.65 8.78 14.34
C THR A 89 -25.08 9.40 15.62
N HIS A 90 -23.94 10.09 15.52
CA HIS A 90 -23.08 10.48 16.65
C HIS A 90 -22.72 9.30 17.56
N SER A 91 -22.75 8.07 17.03
CA SER A 91 -22.39 6.86 17.75
C SER A 91 -20.89 6.60 17.67
N ALA A 92 -20.32 6.28 18.83
CA ALA A 92 -18.90 5.95 18.99
C ALA A 92 -18.66 4.43 19.07
N ASP A 93 -19.69 3.61 18.87
CA ASP A 93 -19.62 2.15 19.04
C ASP A 93 -19.24 1.41 17.75
N ASN A 94 -18.54 2.10 16.84
CA ASN A 94 -18.09 1.55 15.57
C ASN A 94 -16.58 1.30 15.62
N TYR A 95 -16.17 0.11 15.18
CA TYR A 95 -14.78 -0.31 15.15
C TYR A 95 -14.37 -0.74 13.75
N ILE A 96 -13.23 -0.21 13.32
CA ILE A 96 -12.53 -0.65 12.12
C ILE A 96 -11.15 -1.18 12.51
N ASP A 97 -10.60 -2.06 11.70
CA ASP A 97 -9.22 -2.49 11.76
C ASP A 97 -8.50 -1.93 10.54
N ILE A 98 -7.61 -0.97 10.77
CA ILE A 98 -6.82 -0.35 9.71
C ILE A 98 -5.69 -1.30 9.37
N GLU A 99 -5.69 -1.77 8.13
CA GLU A 99 -4.70 -2.76 7.71
C GLU A 99 -3.43 -2.07 7.23
N TYR A 100 -3.57 -1.01 6.41
CA TYR A 100 -2.45 -0.29 5.80
C TYR A 100 -2.78 1.19 5.61
N THR A 101 -1.75 2.04 5.62
CA THR A 101 -1.85 3.50 5.54
C THR A 101 -0.81 4.08 4.58
N HIS A 102 -0.91 5.37 4.27
CA HIS A 102 -0.03 6.10 3.34
C HIS A 102 0.04 5.52 1.92
N LEU A 103 -1.07 4.96 1.45
CA LEU A 103 -1.21 4.41 0.12
C LEU A 103 -1.52 5.50 -0.90
N THR A 104 -1.21 5.22 -2.17
CA THR A 104 -1.78 5.98 -3.28
C THR A 104 -3.26 5.63 -3.46
N GLU A 105 -4.02 6.52 -4.10
CA GLU A 105 -5.42 6.28 -4.45
C GLU A 105 -5.57 4.99 -5.28
N GLU A 106 -4.68 4.77 -6.25
CA GLU A 106 -4.70 3.60 -7.10
C GLU A 106 -4.52 2.31 -6.28
N THR A 107 -3.51 2.27 -5.42
CA THR A 107 -3.22 1.08 -4.61
C THR A 107 -4.38 0.75 -3.67
N ALA A 108 -4.97 1.75 -3.03
CA ALA A 108 -6.11 1.55 -2.12
C ALA A 108 -7.38 1.09 -2.88
N ASN A 109 -7.66 1.66 -4.05
CA ASN A 109 -8.77 1.23 -4.90
C ASN A 109 -8.57 -0.18 -5.45
N ARG A 110 -7.33 -0.56 -5.74
CA ARG A 110 -6.99 -1.90 -6.22
C ARG A 110 -7.14 -2.95 -5.10
N TRP A 111 -6.71 -2.64 -3.87
CA TRP A 111 -6.99 -3.45 -2.67
C TRP A 111 -8.50 -3.71 -2.50
N LEU A 112 -9.31 -2.66 -2.62
CA LEU A 112 -10.77 -2.79 -2.52
C LEU A 112 -11.36 -3.61 -3.69
N SER A 113 -10.82 -3.43 -4.89
CA SER A 113 -11.18 -4.20 -6.09
C SER A 113 -10.78 -5.68 -5.97
N ASN A 114 -9.78 -6.00 -5.16
CA ASN A 114 -9.36 -7.35 -4.82
C ASN A 114 -9.92 -7.83 -3.47
N LYS A 115 -11.20 -7.52 -3.19
CA LYS A 115 -11.94 -8.02 -2.02
C LYS A 115 -11.28 -7.68 -0.67
N GLY A 116 -10.65 -6.51 -0.57
CA GLY A 116 -10.02 -6.06 0.67
C GLY A 116 -8.81 -6.90 1.04
N GLN A 117 -8.08 -7.32 0.01
CA GLN A 117 -6.79 -7.96 0.14
C GLN A 117 -5.87 -7.23 -0.83
N PHE A 118 -4.66 -6.91 -0.40
CA PHE A 118 -3.63 -6.61 -1.38
C PHE A 118 -3.54 -7.87 -2.23
N GLY A 119 -3.60 -7.67 -3.56
CA GLY A 119 -3.58 -8.72 -4.58
C GLY A 119 -2.99 -9.98 -3.99
N ALA A 120 -3.79 -11.05 -3.86
CA ALA A 120 -3.23 -12.36 -3.54
C ALA A 120 -1.95 -12.44 -4.34
N VAL A 121 -0.82 -12.53 -3.61
CA VAL A 121 0.52 -12.76 -4.12
C VAL A 121 0.46 -12.85 -5.63
N GLN A 122 0.79 -11.78 -6.36
CA GLN A 122 0.83 -11.95 -7.81
C GLN A 122 2.01 -12.89 -8.05
N VAL A 123 1.72 -14.20 -8.12
CA VAL A 123 2.72 -15.24 -8.30
C VAL A 123 3.14 -15.08 -9.75
N GLY A 124 4.29 -14.46 -9.92
CA GLY A 124 4.99 -14.45 -11.20
C GLY A 124 5.92 -15.65 -11.27
N SER A 125 6.31 -16.01 -12.49
CA SER A 125 7.45 -16.90 -12.69
C SER A 125 8.52 -16.17 -13.48
N ILE A 126 9.76 -16.30 -13.04
CA ILE A 126 10.91 -15.83 -13.81
C ILE A 126 11.09 -16.79 -14.98
N THR A 127 10.78 -16.32 -16.18
CA THR A 127 10.89 -17.17 -17.38
C THR A 127 12.30 -17.14 -17.94
N LYS A 128 12.97 -15.99 -17.86
CA LYS A 128 14.34 -15.79 -18.36
C LYS A 128 15.08 -14.75 -17.55
N MET A 129 16.39 -14.89 -17.52
CA MET A 129 17.29 -13.95 -16.86
C MET A 129 18.55 -13.73 -17.69
N ARG A 130 19.17 -12.56 -17.50
CA ARG A 130 20.45 -12.23 -18.12
C ARG A 130 21.24 -11.27 -17.25
N ASN A 131 22.48 -11.66 -16.94
CA ASN A 131 23.46 -10.71 -16.42
C ASN A 131 23.90 -9.76 -17.54
N THR A 132 23.70 -8.47 -17.32
CA THR A 132 24.12 -7.38 -18.20
C THR A 132 25.18 -6.53 -17.50
N ARG A 133 25.76 -5.55 -18.21
CA ARG A 133 26.72 -4.63 -17.59
C ARG A 133 26.09 -3.76 -16.50
N ASP A 134 24.79 -3.50 -16.63
CA ASP A 134 24.03 -2.59 -15.77
C ASP A 134 23.28 -3.34 -14.65
N GLY A 135 23.50 -4.65 -14.51
CA GLY A 135 22.87 -5.51 -13.50
C GLY A 135 22.17 -6.74 -14.06
N LEU A 136 21.51 -7.50 -13.18
CA LEU A 136 20.69 -8.66 -13.54
C LEU A 136 19.34 -8.18 -14.07
N LYS A 137 19.01 -8.58 -15.30
CA LYS A 137 17.75 -8.30 -15.98
C LYS A 137 16.92 -9.59 -16.05
N MET A 138 15.61 -9.48 -15.93
CA MET A 138 14.71 -10.65 -15.96
C MET A 138 13.41 -10.38 -16.72
N VAL A 139 12.80 -11.48 -17.16
CA VAL A 139 11.45 -11.52 -17.72
C VAL A 139 10.56 -12.29 -16.77
N ILE A 140 9.47 -11.66 -16.35
CA ILE A 140 8.49 -12.18 -15.40
C ILE A 140 7.20 -12.48 -16.16
N PHE A 141 6.68 -13.69 -16.01
CA PHE A 141 5.36 -14.05 -16.51
C PHE A 141 4.34 -14.01 -15.36
N THR A 142 3.22 -13.36 -15.60
CA THR A 142 2.04 -13.34 -14.72
C THR A 142 0.80 -13.75 -15.51
N GLN A 143 -0.34 -13.97 -14.84
CA GLN A 143 -1.61 -14.24 -15.52
C GLN A 143 -2.06 -13.10 -16.45
N GLU A 144 -1.53 -11.88 -16.26
CA GLU A 144 -1.91 -10.71 -17.05
C GLU A 144 -0.97 -10.46 -18.25
N GLY A 145 0.14 -11.20 -18.35
CA GLY A 145 1.13 -11.07 -19.42
C GLY A 145 2.58 -11.07 -18.93
N TYR A 146 3.48 -10.51 -19.73
CA TYR A 146 4.90 -10.44 -19.42
C TYR A 146 5.32 -9.05 -18.92
N SER A 147 6.16 -9.03 -17.90
CA SER A 147 6.85 -7.83 -17.40
C SER A 147 8.36 -8.01 -17.51
N VAL A 148 9.09 -6.91 -17.57
CA VAL A 148 10.56 -6.89 -17.59
C VAL A 148 11.09 -6.06 -16.44
N ALA A 149 12.18 -6.52 -15.83
CA ALA A 149 12.67 -5.91 -14.60
C ALA A 149 14.20 -5.95 -14.45
N SER A 150 14.69 -5.01 -13.65
CA SER A 150 16.05 -4.97 -13.12
C SER A 150 16.08 -5.37 -11.66
N VAL A 151 17.08 -6.17 -11.27
CA VAL A 151 17.36 -6.40 -9.85
C VAL A 151 18.12 -5.23 -9.28
N LEU A 152 17.53 -4.59 -8.27
CA LEU A 152 18.18 -3.51 -7.52
C LEU A 152 18.95 -4.06 -6.32
N GLU A 153 18.34 -5.00 -5.63
CA GLU A 153 18.91 -5.62 -4.43
C GLU A 153 18.45 -7.07 -4.36
N PHE A 154 19.41 -7.96 -4.08
CA PHE A 154 19.15 -9.39 -3.94
C PHE A 154 19.67 -9.86 -2.59
N VAL A 155 18.74 -10.16 -1.69
CA VAL A 155 18.99 -10.73 -0.37
C VAL A 155 18.16 -11.98 -0.31
N ALA A 156 18.75 -13.13 -0.66
CA ALA A 156 18.11 -14.43 -0.50
C ALA A 156 19.18 -15.47 -0.18
N ASP A 157 18.77 -16.50 0.57
CA ASP A 157 19.65 -17.62 0.95
C ASP A 157 20.07 -18.47 -0.26
N LYS A 158 19.33 -18.37 -1.37
CA LYS A 158 19.59 -19.03 -2.64
C LYS A 158 19.65 -18.02 -3.78
N PRO A 159 20.49 -18.25 -4.81
CA PRO A 159 20.51 -17.41 -5.99
C PRO A 159 19.18 -17.49 -6.75
N MET A 160 18.78 -16.38 -7.36
CA MET A 160 17.65 -16.34 -8.27
C MET A 160 17.95 -17.11 -9.55
N GLU A 161 16.98 -17.90 -10.02
CA GLU A 161 17.05 -18.81 -11.15
C GLU A 161 15.82 -18.65 -12.06
N ALA A 162 16.00 -18.92 -13.35
CA ALA A 162 14.87 -19.10 -14.25
C ALA A 162 14.06 -20.30 -13.75
N SER A 163 12.72 -20.21 -13.79
CA SER A 163 11.72 -21.07 -13.14
C SER A 163 11.44 -20.78 -11.66
N ASN A 164 12.16 -19.87 -11.00
CA ASN A 164 11.72 -19.42 -9.68
C ASN A 164 10.38 -18.70 -9.80
N ALA A 165 9.47 -19.05 -8.92
CA ALA A 165 8.27 -18.29 -8.69
C ALA A 165 8.57 -17.17 -7.68
N ILE A 166 7.88 -16.04 -7.86
CA ILE A 166 8.12 -14.81 -7.11
C ILE A 166 6.80 -14.19 -6.67
N GLU A 167 6.83 -13.65 -5.47
CA GLU A 167 5.70 -13.00 -4.81
C GLU A 167 6.01 -11.52 -4.61
N ALA A 168 5.18 -10.62 -5.16
CA ALA A 168 5.24 -9.21 -4.80
C ALA A 168 4.53 -8.95 -3.48
N VAL A 169 5.21 -8.28 -2.54
CA VAL A 169 4.63 -7.79 -1.29
C VAL A 169 4.50 -6.28 -1.35
N ASN A 170 3.30 -5.77 -1.12
CA ASN A 170 2.98 -4.34 -1.20
C ASN A 170 3.20 -3.72 -2.59
N GLY A 171 2.96 -4.49 -3.66
CA GLY A 171 3.06 -4.04 -5.04
C GLY A 171 2.54 -5.09 -6.03
N PHE A 172 2.62 -4.81 -7.33
CA PHE A 172 2.24 -5.75 -8.37
C PHE A 172 3.42 -5.99 -9.31
N LEU A 173 3.61 -7.23 -9.77
CA LEU A 173 4.63 -7.58 -10.77
C LEU A 173 4.31 -6.99 -12.16
N THR A 174 3.18 -6.31 -12.28
CA THR A 174 2.70 -5.60 -13.47
C THR A 174 2.71 -4.08 -13.32
N ASP A 175 3.08 -3.54 -12.15
CA ASP A 175 3.23 -2.09 -11.98
C ASP A 175 4.68 -1.69 -12.22
N THR A 176 4.89 -0.69 -13.07
CA THR A 176 6.22 -0.10 -13.28
C THR A 176 6.72 0.59 -12.01
N GLY A 177 8.00 0.42 -11.70
CA GLY A 177 8.67 1.00 -10.54
C GLY A 177 9.22 -0.04 -9.56
N LYS A 178 9.63 0.44 -8.38
CA LYS A 178 10.27 -0.39 -7.36
C LYS A 178 9.26 -1.32 -6.69
N VAL A 179 9.50 -2.61 -6.81
CA VAL A 179 8.69 -3.68 -6.20
C VAL A 179 9.55 -4.47 -5.22
N ARG A 180 8.94 -4.83 -4.09
CA ARG A 180 9.52 -5.72 -3.09
C ARG A 180 9.03 -7.16 -3.33
N ILE A 181 9.94 -8.11 -3.32
CA ILE A 181 9.68 -9.53 -3.59
C ILE A 181 10.14 -10.38 -2.42
N LEU A 182 9.29 -11.29 -1.97
CA LEU A 182 9.68 -12.39 -1.08
C LEU A 182 10.05 -13.63 -1.90
N ASP A 183 11.10 -14.33 -1.44
CA ASP A 183 11.40 -15.67 -1.92
C ASP A 183 10.30 -16.65 -1.46
N GLU A 184 9.64 -17.35 -2.39
CA GLU A 184 8.53 -18.26 -2.06
C GLU A 184 8.99 -19.52 -1.30
N TYR A 185 10.25 -19.94 -1.44
CA TYR A 185 10.74 -21.15 -0.78
C TYR A 185 11.08 -20.93 0.70
N THR A 186 11.50 -19.74 1.04
CA THR A 186 12.02 -19.40 2.37
C THR A 186 11.16 -18.37 3.09
N HIS A 187 10.41 -17.55 2.34
CA HIS A 187 9.65 -16.38 2.81
C HIS A 187 10.44 -15.46 3.76
N SER A 188 11.77 -15.56 3.75
CA SER A 188 12.63 -15.04 4.81
C SER A 188 13.36 -13.76 4.41
N ALA A 189 13.40 -13.45 3.11
CA ALA A 189 14.35 -12.52 2.58
C ALA A 189 13.72 -11.57 1.54
N ASP A 190 13.91 -10.26 1.77
CA ASP A 190 13.38 -9.18 0.96
C ASP A 190 14.31 -8.90 -0.23
N ASN A 191 13.80 -9.07 -1.44
CA ASN A 191 14.47 -8.69 -2.68
C ASN A 191 13.80 -7.46 -3.27
N TYR A 192 14.57 -6.57 -3.89
CA TYR A 192 14.03 -5.39 -4.56
C TYR A 192 14.36 -5.41 -6.04
N ILE A 193 13.32 -5.24 -6.85
CA ILE A 193 13.44 -5.09 -8.30
C ILE A 193 12.80 -3.78 -8.74
N ASP A 194 13.21 -3.29 -9.90
CA ASP A 194 12.56 -2.19 -10.60
C ASP A 194 11.89 -2.77 -11.85
N ILE A 195 10.56 -2.74 -11.90
CA ILE A 195 9.79 -3.13 -13.08
C ILE A 195 9.88 -1.99 -14.09
N GLU A 196 10.55 -2.24 -15.22
CA GLU A 196 10.78 -1.22 -16.25
C GLU A 196 9.61 -1.12 -17.24
N ALA A 197 8.89 -2.22 -17.46
CA ALA A 197 7.66 -2.26 -18.25
C ALA A 197 6.84 -3.52 -17.95
N ALA A 198 5.54 -3.45 -18.22
CA ALA A 198 4.58 -4.51 -17.99
C ALA A 198 3.61 -4.69 -19.17
N TYR A 199 2.80 -5.75 -19.11
CA TYR A 199 1.78 -6.09 -20.12
C TYR A 199 2.32 -6.29 -21.54
N LEU A 200 3.54 -6.79 -21.63
CA LEU A 200 4.21 -7.05 -22.90
C LEU A 200 3.78 -8.38 -23.50
N SER A 201 3.91 -8.49 -24.83
CA SER A 201 3.97 -9.80 -25.47
C SER A 201 5.27 -10.52 -25.11
N GLU A 202 5.22 -11.85 -25.10
CA GLU A 202 6.41 -12.68 -24.86
C GLU A 202 7.58 -12.30 -25.80
N GLU A 203 7.27 -12.07 -27.08
CA GLU A 203 8.26 -11.67 -28.09
C GLU A 203 8.93 -10.34 -27.71
N THR A 204 8.17 -9.37 -27.22
CA THR A 204 8.70 -8.05 -26.87
C THR A 204 9.57 -8.11 -25.63
N ALA A 205 9.13 -8.83 -24.59
CA ALA A 205 9.92 -9.05 -23.39
C ALA A 205 11.24 -9.80 -23.69
N ASN A 206 11.17 -10.81 -24.56
CA ASN A 206 12.34 -11.55 -25.00
C ASN A 206 13.32 -10.70 -25.83
N ARG A 207 12.82 -9.82 -26.71
CA ARG A 207 13.66 -8.88 -27.47
C ARG A 207 14.36 -7.90 -26.54
N TRP A 208 13.65 -7.34 -25.57
CA TRP A 208 14.23 -6.45 -24.57
C TRP A 208 15.39 -7.13 -23.82
N LEU A 209 15.19 -8.39 -23.40
CA LEU A 209 16.24 -9.16 -22.72
C LEU A 209 17.43 -9.47 -23.66
N ALA A 210 17.15 -9.78 -24.93
CA ALA A 210 18.17 -10.00 -25.96
C ALA A 210 18.99 -8.73 -26.27
N ASN A 211 18.40 -7.55 -26.08
CA ASN A 211 19.06 -6.24 -26.22
C ASN A 211 19.79 -5.79 -24.94
N GLY A 212 19.89 -6.65 -23.92
CA GLY A 212 20.59 -6.35 -22.69
C GLY A 212 19.77 -5.47 -21.74
N GLY A 213 18.44 -5.59 -21.79
CA GLY A 213 17.54 -4.84 -20.93
C GLY A 213 17.26 -3.43 -21.44
N ARG A 214 17.11 -3.28 -22.76
CA ARG A 214 16.84 -2.00 -23.43
C ARG A 214 15.78 -2.20 -24.51
N PHE A 215 14.83 -1.28 -24.58
CA PHE A 215 13.84 -1.23 -25.66
C PHE A 215 14.46 -0.73 -26.97
#